data_AF-A0A2V3JCF0-F1
#
_entry.id   AF-A0A2V3JCF0-F1
#
_cell.length_a   1.000
_cell.length_b   1.000
_cell.length_c   1.000
_cell.angle_alpha   90.00
_cell.angle_beta   90.00
_cell.angle_gamma   90.00
#
_symmetry.space_group_name_H-M   'P 1'
#
loop_
_entity.id
_entity.type
_entity.pdbx_description
1 polymer ?
#
loop_
_entity_poly.entity_id
_entity_poly.type
_entity_poly.pdbx_seq_one_letter_code
_entity_poly.pdbx_strand_id
1 'polypeptide(L)'
;MIRMVKLDKGLDLGLDAKRIGNKIKEYAKKARNEEELKMKVEGLIQEIIAKFFEPGKEPKVAYEHRTKISGRREDALYGTVIIEYKAPKKLVGAEFEKAKEQIKDYIKEEAGNKPENYGKFFGVILDGYKISFVRFRRNQWVATEPTELSEESVYRLLEAIISLKRKAIDA
;
A
#
# COMPACT_ATOMS: atom_id res chain seq x y z
N MET A 1 -11.00 5.67 20.03
CA MET A 1 -9.65 5.85 20.62
C MET A 1 -8.69 4.92 19.90
N ILE A 2 -7.88 5.45 18.97
CA ILE A 2 -6.82 4.69 18.32
C ILE A 2 -5.68 4.58 19.32
N ARG A 3 -5.27 3.35 19.67
CA ARG A 3 -4.18 3.09 20.60
C ARG A 3 -2.87 3.40 19.87
N MET A 4 -2.34 4.61 20.07
CA MET A 4 -1.01 5.00 19.58
C MET A 4 0.03 4.07 20.21
N VAL A 5 0.56 3.14 19.41
CA VAL A 5 1.69 2.33 19.83
C VAL A 5 2.92 3.24 19.81
N LYS A 6 3.45 3.60 20.98
CA LYS A 6 4.74 4.26 21.11
C LYS A 6 5.82 3.28 20.61
N LEU A 7 6.26 3.45 19.37
CA LEU A 7 7.52 2.89 18.89
C LEU A 7 8.66 3.73 19.50
N ASP A 8 9.71 3.05 19.95
CA ASP A 8 10.79 3.63 20.75
C ASP A 8 11.41 4.90 20.15
N LYS A 9 11.56 5.89 21.03
CA LYS A 9 12.34 7.14 20.95
C LYS A 9 12.85 7.52 19.55
N GLY A 10 11.95 8.00 18.69
CA GLY A 10 12.33 8.69 17.44
C GLY A 10 11.26 8.74 16.35
N LEU A 11 10.31 7.79 16.35
CA LEU A 11 9.32 7.69 15.28
C LEU A 11 7.88 7.71 15.83
N ASP A 12 7.23 8.86 15.68
CA ASP A 12 5.79 9.00 15.86
C ASP A 12 5.10 8.76 14.52
N LEU A 13 4.57 7.55 14.35
CA LEU A 13 3.88 7.12 13.13
C LEU A 13 2.68 8.03 12.78
N GLY A 14 2.06 8.68 13.79
CA GLY A 14 1.00 9.66 13.57
C GLY A 14 1.53 10.97 12.98
N LEU A 15 2.59 11.53 13.57
CA LEU A 15 3.27 12.73 13.05
C LEU A 15 3.77 12.49 11.62
N ASP A 16 4.34 11.31 11.36
CA ASP A 16 4.76 10.92 10.03
C ASP A 16 3.58 10.77 9.08
N ALA A 17 2.47 10.16 9.48
CA ALA A 17 1.29 10.00 8.63
C ALA A 17 0.76 11.34 8.11
N LYS A 18 0.67 12.37 8.97
CA LYS A 18 0.25 13.71 8.55
C LYS A 18 1.22 14.32 7.54
N ARG A 19 2.51 14.28 7.83
CA ARG A 19 3.58 14.81 6.96
C ARG A 19 3.58 14.11 5.59
N ILE A 20 3.43 12.79 5.59
CA ILE A 20 3.43 11.94 4.41
C ILE A 20 2.18 12.19 3.57
N GLY A 21 1.00 12.26 4.20
CA GLY A 21 -0.23 12.60 3.50
C GLY A 21 -0.15 13.94 2.77
N ASN A 22 0.46 14.94 3.41
CA ASN A 22 0.69 16.24 2.77
C ASN A 22 1.64 16.15 1.57
N LYS A 23 2.78 15.45 1.72
CA LYS A 23 3.72 15.23 0.61
C LYS A 23 3.10 14.48 -0.55
N ILE A 24 2.32 13.42 -0.29
CA ILE A 24 1.61 12.67 -1.34
C ILE A 24 0.67 13.60 -2.11
N LYS A 25 -0.10 14.44 -1.41
CA LYS A 25 -0.96 15.45 -2.06
C LYS A 25 -0.16 16.47 -2.87
N GLU A 26 1.00 16.89 -2.40
CA GLU A 26 1.90 17.77 -3.16
C GLU A 26 2.44 17.12 -4.43
N TYR A 27 2.79 15.83 -4.37
CA TYR A 27 3.19 15.05 -5.55
C TYR A 27 2.02 14.93 -6.52
N ALA A 28 0.82 14.60 -6.03
CA ALA A 28 -0.38 14.48 -6.85
C ALA A 28 -0.82 15.80 -7.51
N LYS A 29 -0.49 16.95 -6.91
CA LYS A 29 -0.69 18.28 -7.54
C LYS A 29 0.23 18.53 -8.74
N LYS A 30 1.43 17.93 -8.73
CA LYS A 30 2.47 18.15 -9.75
C LYS A 30 2.49 17.06 -10.82
N ALA A 31 2.11 15.84 -10.46
CA ALA A 31 2.08 14.68 -11.34
C ALA A 31 1.02 14.84 -12.43
N ARG A 32 1.40 14.51 -13.66
CA ARG A 32 0.52 14.55 -14.84
C ARG A 32 -0.14 13.21 -15.14
N ASN A 33 0.44 12.13 -14.64
CA ASN A 33 0.03 10.76 -14.92
C ASN A 33 0.32 9.85 -13.71
N GLU A 34 -0.03 8.57 -13.86
CA GLU A 34 0.13 7.52 -12.85
C GLU A 34 1.60 7.27 -12.50
N GLU A 35 2.46 7.16 -13.52
CA GLU A 35 3.89 6.85 -13.36
C GLU A 35 4.64 7.94 -12.58
N GLU A 36 4.39 9.21 -12.91
CA GLU A 36 5.00 10.35 -12.18
C GLU A 36 4.60 10.37 -10.70
N LEU A 37 3.35 10.01 -10.40
CA LEU A 37 2.87 9.92 -9.02
C LEU A 37 3.54 8.73 -8.32
N LYS A 38 3.51 7.56 -8.94
CA LYS A 38 4.13 6.32 -8.45
C LYS A 38 5.58 6.56 -8.06
N MET A 39 6.42 7.03 -8.99
CA MET A 39 7.84 7.26 -8.73
C MET A 39 8.10 8.14 -7.50
N LYS A 40 7.29 9.19 -7.31
CA LYS A 40 7.45 10.11 -6.18
C LYS A 40 6.96 9.50 -4.86
N VAL A 41 5.84 8.80 -4.88
CA VAL A 41 5.28 8.19 -3.67
C VAL A 41 6.11 6.98 -3.23
N GLU A 42 6.58 6.15 -4.16
CA GLU A 42 7.46 5.01 -3.86
C GLU A 42 8.79 5.47 -3.26
N GLY A 43 9.40 6.53 -3.80
CA GLY A 43 10.60 7.13 -3.21
C GLY A 43 10.37 7.59 -1.76
N LEU A 44 9.21 8.21 -1.50
CA LEU A 44 8.83 8.60 -0.14
C LEU A 44 8.61 7.38 0.78
N ILE A 45 7.99 6.31 0.29
CA ILE A 45 7.80 5.05 1.03
C ILE A 45 9.15 4.41 1.35
N GLN A 46 10.09 4.39 0.41
CA GLN A 46 11.44 3.87 0.64
C GLN A 46 12.21 4.67 1.70
N GLU A 47 12.13 6.01 1.67
CA GLU A 47 12.71 6.86 2.72
C GLU A 47 12.16 6.52 4.11
N ILE A 48 10.90 6.10 4.19
CA ILE A 48 10.26 5.71 5.45
C ILE A 48 10.74 4.33 5.88
N ILE A 49 10.72 3.34 4.98
CA ILE A 49 11.20 1.99 5.25
C ILE A 49 12.64 2.03 5.80
N ALA A 50 13.53 2.80 5.18
CA ALA A 50 14.92 2.95 5.63
C ALA A 50 15.07 3.53 7.06
N LYS A 51 14.04 4.18 7.60
CA LYS A 51 14.02 4.67 8.99
C LYS A 51 13.48 3.66 10.00
N PHE A 52 12.62 2.74 9.57
CA PHE A 52 11.93 1.79 10.46
C PHE A 52 12.60 0.42 10.53
N PHE A 53 13.43 0.10 9.55
CA PHE A 53 14.11 -1.18 9.42
C PHE A 53 15.64 -0.96 9.48
N GLU A 54 16.33 -1.88 10.15
CA GLU A 54 17.79 -1.92 10.08
C GLU A 54 18.22 -2.34 8.66
N PRO A 55 19.39 -1.88 8.18
CA PRO A 55 19.92 -2.32 6.89
C PRO A 55 19.94 -3.84 6.76
N GLY A 56 19.32 -4.37 5.70
CA GLY A 56 19.17 -5.80 5.43
C GLY A 56 17.95 -6.46 6.08
N LYS A 57 17.14 -5.72 6.84
CA LYS A 57 15.88 -6.20 7.44
C LYS A 57 14.64 -5.54 6.81
N GLU A 58 14.80 -4.71 5.78
CA GLU A 58 13.71 -4.09 5.04
C GLU A 58 12.81 -5.15 4.38
N PRO A 59 11.50 -4.86 4.20
CA PRO A 59 10.65 -5.71 3.39
C PRO A 59 11.23 -5.81 1.96
N LYS A 60 11.24 -7.04 1.41
CA LYS A 60 11.56 -7.25 0.00
C LYS A 60 10.61 -6.40 -0.84
N VAL A 61 11.17 -5.65 -1.79
CA VAL A 61 10.40 -4.82 -2.72
C VAL A 61 10.51 -5.42 -4.11
N ALA A 62 9.37 -5.72 -4.72
CA ALA A 62 9.29 -6.11 -6.12
C ALA A 62 8.48 -5.04 -6.87
N TYR A 63 9.12 -4.42 -7.86
CA TYR A 63 8.50 -3.45 -8.75
C TYR A 63 8.12 -4.12 -10.05
N GLU A 64 7.01 -3.69 -10.64
CA GLU A 64 6.58 -4.15 -11.97
C GLU A 64 6.54 -5.69 -12.10
N HIS A 65 6.11 -6.36 -11.03
CA HIS A 65 5.98 -7.81 -11.06
C HIS A 65 4.95 -8.16 -12.13
N ARG A 66 5.26 -9.12 -13.01
CA ARG A 66 4.31 -9.52 -14.05
C ARG A 66 3.52 -10.72 -13.57
N THR A 67 2.21 -10.56 -13.42
CA THR A 67 1.34 -11.72 -13.19
C THR A 67 1.37 -12.67 -14.38
N LYS A 68 1.58 -13.96 -14.12
CA LYS A 68 1.55 -15.03 -15.12
C LYS A 68 0.18 -15.16 -15.78
N ILE A 69 -0.88 -14.79 -15.06
CA ILE A 69 -2.27 -14.95 -15.51
C ILE A 69 -2.71 -13.78 -16.40
N SER A 70 -2.45 -12.54 -15.98
CA SER A 70 -2.95 -11.36 -16.71
C SER A 70 -1.92 -10.70 -17.62
N GLY A 71 -0.63 -11.06 -17.47
CA GLY A 71 0.48 -10.42 -18.17
C GLY A 71 0.68 -8.94 -17.79
N ARG A 72 -0.09 -8.42 -16.83
CA ARG A 72 0.02 -7.04 -16.34
C ARG A 72 1.09 -6.91 -15.26
N ARG A 73 1.59 -5.69 -15.16
CA ARG A 73 2.55 -5.25 -14.17
C ARG A 73 1.81 -4.52 -13.05
N GLU A 74 1.97 -4.97 -11.82
CA GLU A 74 1.58 -4.20 -10.63
C GLU A 74 2.69 -3.22 -10.28
N ASP A 75 2.33 -2.14 -9.61
CA ASP A 75 3.28 -1.06 -9.37
C ASP A 75 4.34 -1.42 -8.33
N ALA A 76 3.92 -1.86 -7.15
CA ALA A 76 4.84 -2.29 -6.11
C ALA A 76 4.25 -3.34 -5.15
N LEU A 77 5.10 -4.31 -4.78
CA LEU A 77 4.91 -5.23 -3.67
C LEU A 77 5.97 -4.97 -2.60
N TYR A 78 5.55 -4.54 -1.41
CA TYR A 78 6.37 -4.42 -0.20
C TYR A 78 6.03 -5.58 0.74
N GLY A 79 6.80 -6.67 0.68
CA GLY A 79 6.52 -7.89 1.44
C GLY A 79 5.15 -8.50 1.12
N THR A 80 4.13 -8.20 1.94
CA THR A 80 2.73 -8.62 1.67
C THR A 80 1.77 -7.46 1.43
N VAL A 81 2.29 -6.24 1.30
CA VAL A 81 1.52 -5.04 0.96
C VAL A 81 1.67 -4.75 -0.52
N ILE A 82 0.56 -4.69 -1.24
CA ILE A 82 0.52 -4.42 -2.69
C ILE A 82 -0.07 -3.04 -2.88
N ILE A 83 0.57 -2.21 -3.70
CA ILE A 83 0.09 -0.87 -4.03
C ILE A 83 -0.17 -0.81 -5.53
N GLU A 84 -1.39 -0.41 -5.90
CA GLU A 84 -1.79 -0.03 -7.25
C GLU A 84 -1.99 1.48 -7.29
N TYR A 85 -1.21 2.18 -8.11
CA TYR A 85 -1.36 3.61 -8.31
C TYR A 85 -2.35 3.90 -9.43
N LYS A 86 -3.08 5.00 -9.30
CA LYS A 86 -3.88 5.58 -10.38
C LYS A 86 -3.42 7.00 -10.65
N ALA A 87 -3.62 7.47 -11.88
CA ALA A 87 -3.41 8.88 -12.20
C ALA A 87 -4.24 9.79 -11.27
N PRO A 88 -3.77 11.01 -10.94
CA PRO A 88 -4.42 11.82 -9.92
C PRO A 88 -5.91 12.10 -10.20
N LYS A 89 -6.75 11.94 -9.16
CA LYS A 89 -8.21 12.07 -9.19
C LYS A 89 -8.94 11.03 -10.07
N LYS A 90 -8.28 9.92 -10.46
CA LYS A 90 -8.88 8.86 -11.27
C LYS A 90 -9.40 7.67 -10.47
N LEU A 91 -9.26 7.65 -9.14
CA LEU A 91 -9.79 6.58 -8.31
C LEU A 91 -11.31 6.71 -8.11
N VAL A 92 -12.07 6.49 -9.19
CA VAL A 92 -13.53 6.59 -9.26
C VAL A 92 -14.12 5.61 -10.26
N GLY A 93 -15.36 5.17 -10.03
CA GLY A 93 -16.15 4.39 -10.99
C GLY A 93 -15.42 3.15 -11.53
N ALA A 94 -15.40 3.01 -12.86
CA ALA A 94 -14.81 1.85 -13.53
C ALA A 94 -13.30 1.67 -13.27
N GLU A 95 -12.55 2.77 -13.11
CA GLU A 95 -11.12 2.70 -12.79
C GLU A 95 -10.89 2.11 -11.40
N PHE A 96 -11.77 2.41 -10.44
CA PHE A 96 -11.71 1.79 -9.11
C PHE A 96 -12.05 0.30 -9.16
N GLU A 97 -13.10 -0.10 -9.87
CA GLU A 97 -13.45 -1.52 -10.01
C GLU A 97 -12.33 -2.32 -10.65
N LYS A 98 -11.72 -1.77 -11.71
CA LYS A 98 -10.58 -2.39 -12.39
C LYS A 98 -9.38 -2.56 -11.46
N ALA A 99 -9.01 -1.51 -10.72
CA ALA A 99 -7.92 -1.57 -9.75
C ALA A 99 -8.17 -2.57 -8.62
N LYS A 100 -9.42 -2.69 -8.15
CA LYS A 100 -9.81 -3.73 -7.18
C LYS A 100 -9.57 -5.14 -7.72
N GLU A 101 -10.00 -5.43 -8.94
CA GLU A 101 -9.79 -6.76 -9.53
C GLU A 101 -8.30 -7.05 -9.77
N GLN A 102 -7.52 -6.06 -10.21
CA GLN A 102 -6.06 -6.20 -10.35
C GLN A 102 -5.41 -6.64 -9.03
N ILE A 103 -5.72 -5.95 -7.93
CA ILE A 103 -5.21 -6.31 -6.61
C ILE A 103 -5.63 -7.74 -6.20
N LYS A 104 -6.90 -8.12 -6.44
CA LYS A 104 -7.38 -9.47 -6.09
C LYS A 104 -6.64 -10.54 -6.86
N ASP A 105 -6.45 -10.35 -8.16
CA ASP A 105 -5.78 -11.33 -9.01
C ASP A 105 -4.31 -11.47 -8.65
N TYR A 106 -3.63 -10.36 -8.32
CA TYR A 106 -2.27 -10.42 -7.80
C TYR A 106 -2.17 -11.19 -6.48
N ILE A 107 -3.05 -10.91 -5.53
CA ILE A 107 -3.08 -11.62 -4.25
C ILE A 107 -3.28 -13.12 -4.47
N LYS A 108 -4.17 -13.51 -5.39
CA LYS A 108 -4.38 -14.93 -5.71
C LYS A 108 -3.10 -15.57 -6.24
N GLU A 109 -2.41 -14.89 -7.15
CA GLU A 109 -1.18 -15.40 -7.75
C GLU A 109 -0.04 -15.54 -6.72
N GLU A 110 0.24 -14.48 -5.96
CA GLU A 110 1.31 -14.47 -4.96
C GLU A 110 1.04 -15.45 -3.80
N ALA A 111 -0.24 -15.72 -3.52
CA ALA A 111 -0.66 -16.76 -2.59
C ALA A 111 -0.59 -18.19 -3.16
N GLY A 112 -0.13 -18.38 -4.41
CA GLY A 112 -0.08 -19.66 -5.10
C GLY A 112 -1.47 -20.25 -5.38
N ASN A 113 -2.48 -19.41 -5.58
CA ASN A 113 -3.90 -19.76 -5.71
C ASN A 113 -4.47 -20.57 -4.54
N LYS A 114 -3.91 -20.41 -3.34
CA LYS A 114 -4.36 -21.06 -2.10
C LYS A 114 -5.20 -20.10 -1.25
N PRO A 115 -6.54 -20.24 -1.18
CA PRO A 115 -7.40 -19.28 -0.48
C PRO A 115 -7.04 -19.02 0.99
N GLU A 116 -6.49 -20.02 1.68
CA GLU A 116 -5.99 -19.91 3.06
C GLU A 116 -4.85 -18.90 3.21
N ASN A 117 -4.15 -18.58 2.12
CA ASN A 117 -3.04 -17.62 2.10
C ASN A 117 -3.47 -16.21 1.68
N TYR A 118 -4.65 -16.00 1.08
CA TYR A 118 -5.07 -14.69 0.56
C TYR A 118 -5.10 -13.62 1.68
N GLY A 119 -5.50 -14.00 2.89
CA GLY A 119 -5.58 -13.10 4.04
C GLY A 119 -4.22 -12.61 4.57
N LYS A 120 -3.10 -13.13 4.04
CA LYS A 120 -1.74 -12.66 4.37
C LYS A 120 -1.40 -11.32 3.70
N PHE A 121 -2.09 -11.01 2.60
CA PHE A 121 -1.83 -9.83 1.79
C PHE A 121 -2.77 -8.67 2.13
N PHE A 122 -2.29 -7.47 1.85
CA PHE A 122 -3.02 -6.22 2.04
C PHE A 122 -2.85 -5.34 0.80
N GLY A 123 -3.95 -5.12 0.09
CA GLY A 123 -3.97 -4.29 -1.11
C GLY A 123 -4.31 -2.84 -0.81
N VAL A 124 -3.66 -1.93 -1.51
CA VAL A 124 -3.83 -0.48 -1.43
C VAL A 124 -4.01 0.05 -2.84
N ILE A 125 -5.00 0.91 -3.04
CA ILE A 125 -5.19 1.64 -4.30
C ILE A 125 -5.10 3.12 -3.99
N LEU A 126 -4.27 3.88 -4.71
CA LEU A 126 -3.95 5.27 -4.39
C LEU A 126 -3.86 6.14 -5.65
N ASP A 127 -4.55 7.29 -5.67
CA ASP A 127 -4.38 8.32 -6.72
C ASP A 127 -3.78 9.64 -6.20
N GLY A 128 -3.28 9.61 -4.97
CA GLY A 128 -2.71 10.76 -4.28
C GLY A 128 -3.72 11.75 -3.68
N TYR A 129 -5.01 11.61 -4.00
CA TYR A 129 -6.11 12.32 -3.34
C TYR A 129 -7.03 11.38 -2.59
N LYS A 130 -7.26 10.18 -3.13
CA LYS A 130 -8.09 9.13 -2.56
C LYS A 130 -7.30 7.85 -2.38
N ILE A 131 -7.75 7.06 -1.43
CA ILE A 131 -7.17 5.76 -1.09
C ILE A 131 -8.29 4.75 -0.80
N SER A 132 -8.03 3.50 -1.19
CA SER A 132 -8.87 2.34 -0.90
C SER A 132 -8.00 1.18 -0.43
N PHE A 133 -8.55 0.33 0.43
CA PHE A 133 -7.91 -0.86 0.97
C PHE A 133 -8.67 -2.11 0.57
N VAL A 134 -7.94 -3.14 0.14
CA VAL A 134 -8.49 -4.43 -0.26
C VAL A 134 -7.87 -5.54 0.60
N ARG A 135 -8.71 -6.43 1.14
CA ARG A 135 -8.26 -7.57 1.95
C ARG A 135 -9.18 -8.77 1.76
N PHE A 136 -8.64 -9.97 2.00
CA PHE A 136 -9.43 -11.19 2.12
C PHE A 136 -9.60 -11.57 3.59
N ARG A 137 -10.84 -11.62 4.10
CA ARG A 137 -11.15 -12.05 5.47
C ARG A 137 -12.49 -12.77 5.51
N ARG A 138 -12.61 -13.77 6.40
CA ARG A 138 -13.83 -14.58 6.56
C ARG A 138 -14.32 -15.15 5.22
N ASN A 139 -13.37 -15.65 4.43
CA ASN A 139 -13.61 -16.23 3.11
C ASN A 139 -14.26 -15.27 2.09
N GLN A 140 -14.07 -13.95 2.26
CA GLN A 140 -14.65 -12.93 1.40
C GLN A 140 -13.65 -11.79 1.12
N TRP A 141 -13.75 -11.21 -0.08
CA TRP A 141 -13.07 -9.98 -0.42
C TRP A 141 -13.79 -8.79 0.22
N VAL A 142 -13.02 -7.93 0.89
CA VAL A 142 -13.52 -6.68 1.46
C VAL A 142 -12.67 -5.56 0.89
N ALA A 143 -13.32 -4.61 0.22
CA ALA A 143 -12.71 -3.38 -0.23
C ALA A 143 -13.43 -2.19 0.42
N THR A 144 -12.68 -1.19 0.87
CA THR A 144 -13.29 0.10 1.23
C THR A 144 -13.61 0.89 -0.03
N GLU A 145 -14.69 1.66 -0.04
CA GLU A 145 -14.87 2.65 -1.11
C GLU A 145 -13.71 3.66 -1.11
N PRO A 146 -13.39 4.31 -2.26
CA PRO A 146 -12.36 5.33 -2.31
C PRO A 146 -12.72 6.50 -1.40
N THR A 147 -11.89 6.73 -0.39
CA THR A 147 -12.04 7.82 0.57
C THR A 147 -10.92 8.83 0.40
N GLU A 148 -11.15 10.07 0.83
CA GLU A 148 -10.10 11.09 0.85
C GLU A 148 -8.88 10.63 1.63
N LEU A 149 -7.69 10.93 1.10
CA LEU A 149 -6.40 10.64 1.72
C LEU A 149 -6.27 11.47 3.00
N SER A 150 -6.58 10.83 4.12
CA SER A 150 -6.56 11.36 5.48
C SER A 150 -5.33 10.86 6.24
N GLU A 151 -5.00 11.54 7.34
CA GLU A 151 -3.95 11.09 8.26
C GLU A 151 -4.18 9.65 8.73
N GLU A 152 -5.43 9.27 9.04
CA GLU A 152 -5.77 7.90 9.44
C GLU A 152 -5.48 6.88 8.32
N SER A 153 -5.85 7.20 7.08
CA SER A 153 -5.62 6.30 5.95
C SER A 153 -4.13 6.14 5.64
N VAL A 154 -3.34 7.21 5.77
CA VAL A 154 -1.88 7.14 5.62
C VAL A 154 -1.27 6.35 6.77
N TYR A 155 -1.74 6.56 8.01
CA TYR A 155 -1.30 5.75 9.14
C TYR A 155 -1.54 4.26 8.89
N ARG A 156 -2.72 3.88 8.37
CA ARG A 156 -3.03 2.48 8.02
C ARG A 156 -2.10 1.92 6.94
N LEU A 157 -1.78 2.70 5.91
CA LEU A 157 -0.81 2.32 4.87
C LEU A 157 0.57 2.04 5.50
N LEU A 158 1.08 2.97 6.30
CA LEU A 158 2.39 2.83 6.93
C LEU A 158 2.42 1.70 7.95
N GLU A 159 1.36 1.56 8.75
CA GLU A 159 1.20 0.47 9.69
C GLU A 159 1.21 -0.87 8.97
N ALA A 160 0.57 -1.00 7.81
CA ALA A 160 0.61 -2.22 7.02
C ALA A 160 2.03 -2.56 6.55
N ILE A 161 2.77 -1.56 6.04
CA ILE A 161 4.16 -1.73 5.57
C ILE A 161 5.10 -2.06 6.75
N ILE A 162 4.95 -1.40 7.89
CA ILE A 162 5.84 -1.57 9.05
C ILE A 162 5.49 -2.84 9.84
N SER A 163 4.21 -3.21 9.93
CA SER A 163 3.78 -4.42 10.65
C SER A 163 4.32 -5.71 10.02
N LEU A 164 4.87 -5.66 8.80
CA LEU A 164 5.71 -6.71 8.24
C LEU A 164 6.87 -7.09 9.17
N LYS A 165 7.43 -6.13 9.91
CA LYS A 165 8.48 -6.35 10.92
C LYS A 165 8.02 -7.29 12.03
N ARG A 166 6.78 -7.16 12.51
CA ARG A 166 6.26 -8.00 13.62
C ARG A 166 6.11 -9.45 13.19
N LYS A 167 5.52 -9.68 12.02
CA LYS A 167 5.37 -11.04 11.46
C LYS A 167 6.72 -11.69 11.11
N ALA A 168 7.75 -10.92 10.80
CA ALA A 168 9.10 -11.43 10.54
C ALA A 168 9.91 -11.72 11.82
N ILE A 169 9.56 -11.11 12.95
CA ILE A 169 10.18 -11.38 14.27
C ILE A 169 9.52 -12.60 14.94
N ASP A 170 8.26 -12.87 14.64
CA ASP A 170 7.49 -14.01 15.15
C ASP A 170 7.61 -15.30 14.28
N ALA A 171 8.50 -15.31 13.26
CA ALA A 171 8.68 -16.40 12.30
C ALA A 171 10.01 -17.14 12.44
#